data_AF-A0A316S901-F1
#
_entry.id   AF-A0A316S901-F1
#
_cell.length_a   1.000
_cell.length_b   1.000
_cell.length_c   1.000
_cell.angle_alpha   90.00
_cell.angle_beta   90.00
_cell.angle_gamma   90.00
#
_symmetry.space_group_name_H-M   'P 1'
#
loop_
_entity.id
_entity.type
_entity.pdbx_description
1 polymer ?
#
loop_
_entity_poly.entity_id
_entity_poly.type
_entity_poly.pdbx_seq_one_letter_code
_entity_poly.pdbx_strand_id
1 'polypeptide(L)' 'MRSDKGKTSGSRVIFTNKNRASILLHKPHPRKELLAYQVKQLIEVLSQEGLL' A
#
# COMPACT_ATOMS: atom_id res chain seq x y z
N MET A 1 -6.09 -15.18 -24.48
CA MET A 1 -6.20 -14.99 -23.02
C MET A 1 -6.36 -13.49 -22.76
N ARG A 2 -7.57 -13.02 -22.44
CA ARG A 2 -7.82 -11.59 -22.18
C ARG A 2 -7.18 -11.22 -20.84
N SER A 3 -6.18 -10.34 -20.88
CA SER A 3 -5.57 -9.77 -19.68
C SER A 3 -6.49 -8.71 -19.11
N ASP A 4 -7.45 -9.11 -18.28
CA ASP A 4 -8.24 -8.16 -17.45
C ASP A 4 -7.41 -7.63 -16.24
N LYS A 5 -6.08 -7.78 -16.27
CA LYS A 5 -5.11 -7.06 -15.42
C LYS A 5 -5.14 -5.56 -15.78
N GLY A 6 -6.21 -4.85 -15.46
CA GLY A 6 -6.31 -3.44 -15.87
C GLY A 6 -7.33 -2.60 -15.13
N LYS A 7 -8.47 -3.15 -14.68
CA LYS A 7 -9.56 -2.30 -14.16
C LYS A 7 -9.41 -1.91 -12.68
N THR A 8 -8.68 -2.68 -11.87
CA THR A 8 -8.52 -2.42 -10.42
C THR A 8 -7.08 -2.20 -9.96
N SER A 9 -6.10 -2.36 -10.86
CA SER A 9 -4.66 -2.20 -10.52
C SER A 9 -4.19 -0.74 -10.54
N GLY A 10 -4.91 0.18 -11.21
CA GLY A 10 -4.46 1.56 -11.42
C GLY A 10 -4.29 2.40 -10.15
N SER A 11 -4.81 1.94 -9.00
CA SER A 11 -4.67 2.61 -7.72
C SER A 11 -3.54 2.08 -6.85
N ARG A 12 -2.91 0.94 -7.18
CA ARG A 12 -1.87 0.37 -6.31
C ARG A 12 -0.57 1.20 -6.39
N VAL A 13 0.02 1.46 -5.23
CA VAL A 13 1.34 2.08 -5.06
C VAL A 13 2.17 1.13 -4.22
N ILE A 14 3.39 0.85 -4.64
CA ILE A 14 4.34 0.02 -3.90
C ILE A 14 5.49 0.91 -3.47
N PHE A 15 5.76 0.93 -2.17
CA PHE A 15 6.95 1.54 -1.59
C PHE A 15 7.99 0.43 -1.42
N THR A 16 9.12 0.55 -2.09
CA THR A 16 10.19 -0.45 -2.07
C THR A 16 11.37 0.06 -1.25
N ASN A 17 12.03 -0.85 -0.55
CA ASN A 17 13.29 -0.63 0.12
C ASN A 17 14.23 -1.77 -0.25
N LYS A 18 15.51 -1.48 -0.51
CA LYS A 18 16.48 -2.51 -0.93
C LYS A 18 16.73 -3.59 0.12
N ASN A 19 16.56 -3.25 1.40
CA ASN A 19 16.93 -4.10 2.53
C ASN A 19 15.73 -4.55 3.37
N ARG A 20 14.49 -4.18 3.00
CA ARG A 20 13.28 -4.38 3.82
C ARG A 20 12.07 -4.76 2.97
N ALA A 21 10.99 -5.17 3.61
CA ALA A 21 9.78 -5.57 2.91
C ALA A 21 9.17 -4.41 2.13
N SER A 22 8.57 -4.71 0.98
CA SER A 22 7.86 -3.70 0.19
C SER A 22 6.46 -3.49 0.74
N ILE A 23 6.06 -2.23 0.91
CA ILE A 23 4.73 -1.87 1.39
C ILE A 23 3.82 -1.58 0.20
N LEU A 24 2.81 -2.42 0.00
CA LEU A 24 1.81 -2.23 -1.04
C LEU A 24 0.58 -1.52 -0.45
N LEU A 25 0.30 -0.32 -0.95
CA LEU A 25 -0.89 0.43 -0.60
C LEU A 25 -1.82 0.55 -1.80
N HIS A 26 -3.11 0.60 -1.50
CA HIS A 26 -4.10 1.06 -2.45
C HIS A 26 -4.27 2.57 -2.27
N LYS A 27 -4.11 3.35 -3.35
CA LYS A 27 -4.56 4.74 -3.37
C LYS A 27 -6.02 4.73 -2.93
N PRO A 28 -6.37 5.57 -1.95
CA PRO A 28 -7.76 5.74 -1.59
C PRO A 28 -8.50 6.20 -2.86
N HIS A 29 -9.60 5.52 -3.17
CA HIS A 29 -10.44 5.84 -4.31
C HIS A 29 -11.88 5.84 -3.82
N PRO A 30 -12.67 6.92 -3.93
CA PRO A 30 -12.43 8.23 -4.59
C PRO A 30 -11.76 9.31 -3.71
N ARG A 31 -11.42 9.01 -2.45
CA ARG A 31 -10.89 10.00 -1.49
C ARG A 31 -9.38 10.18 -1.66
N LYS A 32 -8.82 11.37 -1.36
CA LYS A 32 -7.36 11.62 -1.41
C LYS A 32 -6.61 11.14 -0.15
N GLU A 33 -7.32 10.69 0.88
CA GLU A 33 -6.79 10.34 2.19
C GLU A 33 -6.95 8.85 2.49
N LEU A 34 -5.95 8.26 3.17
CA LEU A 34 -5.99 6.86 3.61
C LEU A 34 -7.08 6.65 4.65
N LEU A 35 -7.74 5.49 4.60
CA LEU A 35 -8.68 5.10 5.64
C LEU A 35 -7.92 4.77 6.94
N ALA A 36 -8.55 5.00 8.10
CA ALA A 36 -7.90 4.81 9.40
C ALA A 36 -7.29 3.41 9.60
N TYR A 37 -7.94 2.36 9.10
CA TYR A 37 -7.40 1.00 9.18
C TYR A 37 -6.12 0.82 8.35
N GLN A 38 -5.99 1.52 7.21
CA GLN A 38 -4.80 1.46 6.36
C GLN A 38 -3.64 2.17 7.06
N VAL A 39 -3.93 3.29 7.73
CA VAL A 39 -2.94 4.00 8.57
C VAL A 39 -2.48 3.12 9.73
N LYS A 40 -3.41 2.42 10.40
CA LYS A 40 -3.07 1.49 11.49
C LYS A 40 -2.16 0.36 11.02
N GLN A 41 -2.47 -0.26 9.87
CA GLN A 41 -1.62 -1.31 9.28
C GLN A 41 -0.23 -0.78 8.94
N LEU A 42 -0.14 0.44 8.41
CA LEU A 42 1.14 1.05 8.08
C LEU A 42 1.99 1.29 9.35
N ILE A 43 1.39 1.82 10.41
CA ILE A 43 2.07 2.03 11.70
C ILE A 43 2.57 0.71 12.27
N GLU A 44 1.74 -0.34 12.25
CA GLU A 44 2.12 -1.67 12.76
C GLU A 44 3.33 -2.25 12.02
N VAL A 45 3.33 -2.20 10.69
CA VAL A 45 4.47 -2.66 9.87
C VAL A 45 5.73 -1.86 10.19
N LEU A 46 5.63 -0.53 10.23
CA LEU A 46 6.77 0.33 10.49
C LEU A 46 7.34 0.14 11.91
N SER A 47 6.49 -0.01 12.93
CA SER A 47 6.94 -0.31 14.29
C SER A 47 7.58 -1.70 14.41
N GLN A 48 7.03 -2.73 13.75
CA GLN A 48 7.64 -4.07 13.71
C GLN A 48 9.02 -4.05 13.04
N GLU A 49 9.19 -3.21 12.03
CA GLU A 49 10.47 -3.02 11.35
C GLU A 49 11.45 -2.09 12.10
N GLY A 50 11.04 -1.48 13.22
CA GLY A 50 11.85 -0.52 13.97
C GLY A 50 12.14 0.77 13.18
N LEU A 51 11.18 1.19 12.35
CA LEU A 51 11.22 2.42 11.54
C LEU A 51 10.39 3.57 12.14
N LEU A 52 9.68 3.28 13.24
CA LEU A 52 8.93 4.19 14.11
C LEU A 52 9.40 3.97 15.54
#